data_AF-A0A940M4H7-F1
#
_entry.id   AF-A0A940M4H7-F1
#
_cell.length_a   1.000
_cell.length_b   1.000
_cell.length_c   1.000
_cell.angle_alpha   90.00
_cell.angle_beta   90.00
_cell.angle_gamma   90.00
#
_symmetry.space_group_name_H-M   'P 1'
#
loop_
_entity.id
_entity.type
_entity.pdbx_description
1 polymer ?
#
loop_
_entity_poly.entity_id
_entity_poly.type
_entity_poly.pdbx_seq_one_letter_code
_entity_poly.pdbx_strand_id
1 'polypeptide(L)'
;MAEEADVAGLSFEEALKELERIVGRLESGDAQLQEAIDLYERGDKLRRQCQARLDSAQARIESIRLDAEGRPAGTQPFAAG
;
A
#
# COMPACT_ATOMS: atom_id res chain seq x y z
N MET A 1 6.85 8.23 15.50
CA MET A 1 7.94 7.25 15.29
C MET A 1 7.55 5.81 15.64
N ALA A 2 7.16 5.46 16.87
CA ALA A 2 6.80 4.07 17.20
C ALA A 2 5.52 3.56 16.48
N GLU A 3 4.48 4.38 16.36
CA GLU A 3 3.24 4.02 15.62
C GLU A 3 3.40 4.02 14.08
N GLU A 4 4.39 4.73 13.54
CA GLU A 4 4.66 4.72 12.09
C GLU A 4 5.33 3.42 11.63
N ALA A 5 6.15 2.81 12.50
CA ALA A 5 6.78 1.52 12.23
C ALA A 5 5.75 0.36 12.25
N ASP A 6 4.66 0.52 12.99
CA ASP A 6 3.58 -0.47 13.12
C ASP A 6 2.80 -0.62 11.80
N VAL A 7 2.34 0.50 11.24
CA VAL A 7 1.55 0.52 9.99
C VAL A 7 2.35 0.01 8.77
N ALA A 8 3.65 0.31 8.70
CA ALA A 8 4.49 -0.12 7.59
C ALA A 8 4.68 -1.65 7.53
N GLY A 9 4.55 -2.34 8.66
CA GLY A 9 4.69 -3.80 8.78
C GLY A 9 3.43 -4.58 8.37
N LEU A 10 2.25 -3.97 8.43
CA LEU A 10 0.96 -4.63 8.20
C LEU A 10 0.82 -5.14 6.76
N SER A 11 0.24 -6.34 6.59
CA SER A 11 -0.24 -6.85 5.30
C SER A 11 -1.34 -5.95 4.70
N PHE A 12 -1.68 -6.16 3.43
CA PHE A 12 -2.75 -5.38 2.79
C PHE A 12 -4.08 -5.62 3.50
N GLU A 13 -4.40 -6.87 3.80
CA GLU A 13 -5.63 -7.30 4.45
C GLU A 13 -5.73 -6.77 5.89
N GLU A 14 -4.61 -6.76 6.63
CA GLU A 14 -4.57 -6.19 7.98
C GLU A 14 -4.75 -4.67 7.95
N ALA A 15 -4.05 -3.97 7.06
CA ALA A 15 -4.16 -2.52 6.91
C ALA A 15 -5.57 -2.10 6.47
N LEU A 16 -6.18 -2.84 5.55
CA LEU A 16 -7.55 -2.59 5.09
C LEU A 16 -8.56 -2.79 6.23
N LYS A 17 -8.46 -3.91 6.97
CA LYS A 17 -9.36 -4.20 8.10
C LYS A 17 -9.27 -3.14 9.20
N GLU A 18 -8.08 -2.59 9.41
CA GLU A 18 -7.88 -1.52 10.37
C GLU A 18 -8.46 -0.19 9.87
N LEU A 19 -8.27 0.13 8.60
CA LEU A 19 -8.85 1.30 7.97
C LEU A 19 -10.39 1.27 8.03
N GLU A 20 -11.01 0.13 7.77
CA GLU A 20 -12.47 -0.07 7.90
C GLU A 20 -12.96 0.21 9.33
N ARG A 21 -12.20 -0.25 10.34
CA ARG A 21 -12.53 0.01 11.75
C ARG A 21 -12.47 1.50 12.08
N ILE A 22 -11.44 2.19 11.59
CA ILE A 22 -11.26 3.63 11.78
C ILE A 22 -12.40 4.41 11.13
N VAL A 23 -12.73 4.07 9.88
CA VAL A 23 -13.86 4.69 9.16
C VAL A 23 -15.16 4.49 9.94
N GLY A 24 -15.46 3.26 10.37
CA GLY A 24 -16.67 2.99 11.15
C GLY A 24 -16.72 3.77 12.47
N ARG A 25 -15.57 4.00 13.13
CA ARG A 25 -15.48 4.80 14.36
C ARG A 25 -15.69 6.30 14.10
N LEU A 26 -15.20 6.82 12.98
CA LEU A 26 -15.41 8.21 12.57
C LEU A 26 -16.87 8.44 12.17
N GLU A 27 -17.48 7.50 11.45
CA GLU A 27 -18.86 7.55 10.99
C GLU A 27 -19.88 7.44 12.13
N SER A 28 -19.54 6.74 13.22
CA SER A 28 -20.44 6.65 14.38
C SER A 28 -20.60 7.98 15.12
N GLY A 29 -19.66 8.91 14.96
CA GLY A 29 -19.67 10.21 15.63
C GLY A 29 -19.39 10.15 17.14
N ASP A 30 -19.01 8.99 17.67
CA ASP A 30 -18.74 8.79 19.10
C ASP A 30 -17.34 9.27 19.52
N ALA A 31 -16.46 9.54 18.55
CA ALA A 31 -15.10 9.99 18.82
C ALA A 31 -15.08 11.48 19.22
N GLN A 32 -14.33 11.80 20.28
CA GLN A 32 -14.05 13.19 20.63
C GLN A 32 -13.18 13.85 19.56
N LEU A 33 -13.18 15.19 19.48
CA LEU A 33 -12.45 15.92 18.43
C LEU A 33 -10.98 15.49 18.30
N GLN A 34 -10.27 15.35 19.42
CA GLN A 34 -8.86 14.94 19.40
C GLN A 34 -8.70 13.50 18.89
N GLU A 35 -9.54 12.58 19.38
CA GLU A 35 -9.56 11.18 18.92
C GLU A 35 -9.88 11.10 17.41
N ALA A 36 -10.80 11.92 16.92
CA ALA A 36 -11.16 11.96 15.51
C ALA A 36 -9.99 12.42 14.62
N ILE A 37 -9.19 13.38 15.09
CA ILE A 37 -7.97 13.83 14.40
C ILE A 37 -6.95 12.69 14.35
N ASP A 38 -6.71 12.03 15.49
CA ASP A 38 -5.74 10.92 15.57
C ASP A 38 -6.16 9.73 14.68
N LEU A 39 -7.46 9.39 14.69
CA LEU A 39 -8.06 8.38 13.83
C LEU A 39 -7.89 8.73 12.34
N TYR A 40 -8.11 9.99 11.97
CA TYR A 40 -7.94 10.46 10.60
C TYR A 40 -6.47 10.35 10.14
N GLU A 41 -5.51 10.80 10.95
CA GLU A 41 -4.08 10.71 10.63
C GLU A 41 -3.62 9.26 10.45
N ARG A 42 -4.10 8.36 11.33
CA ARG A 42 -3.82 6.93 11.22
C ARG A 42 -4.46 6.33 9.97
N GLY A 43 -5.69 6.73 9.66
CA GLY A 43 -6.39 6.34 8.44
C GLY A 43 -5.65 6.76 7.17
N ASP A 44 -5.11 7.98 7.11
CA ASP A 44 -4.32 8.45 5.95
C ASP A 44 -3.06 7.60 5.74
N LYS A 45 -2.37 7.22 6.83
CA LYS A 45 -1.20 6.34 6.77
C LYS A 45 -1.55 4.95 6.25
N LEU A 46 -2.62 4.33 6.78
CA LEU A 46 -3.11 3.03 6.32
C LEU A 46 -3.50 3.06 4.84
N ARG A 47 -4.22 4.12 4.40
CA ARG A 47 -4.57 4.31 2.99
C ARG A 47 -3.33 4.34 2.09
N ARG A 48 -2.30 5.09 2.47
CA ARG A 48 -1.04 5.16 1.71
C ARG A 48 -0.35 3.81 1.62
N GLN A 49 -0.32 3.06 2.72
CA GLN A 49 0.25 1.71 2.76
C GLN A 49 -0.50 0.74 1.85
N CYS A 50 -1.84 0.75 1.89
CA CYS A 50 -2.67 -0.05 1.00
C CYS A 50 -2.38 0.27 -0.47
N GLN A 51 -2.33 1.56 -0.82
CA GLN A 51 -2.02 1.99 -2.18
C GLN A 51 -0.63 1.51 -2.63
N ALA A 52 0.39 1.69 -1.80
CA ALA A 52 1.75 1.25 -2.12
C ALA A 52 1.84 -0.27 -2.37
N ARG A 53 1.06 -1.07 -1.62
CA ARG A 53 0.99 -2.52 -1.83
C ARG A 53 0.27 -2.89 -3.13
N LEU A 54 -0.81 -2.20 -3.47
CA LEU A 54 -1.52 -2.39 -4.74
C LEU A 54 -0.64 -2.01 -5.94
N ASP A 55 0.07 -0.88 -5.87
CA ASP A 55 1.00 -0.43 -6.91
C ASP A 55 2.11 -1.47 -7.14
N SER A 56 2.68 -2.00 -6.05
CA SER A 56 3.70 -3.06 -6.12
C SER A 56 3.15 -4.35 -6.73
N ALA A 57 1.93 -4.77 -6.36
CA ALA A 57 1.29 -5.94 -6.94
C ALA A 57 1.01 -5.76 -8.44
N GLN A 58 0.54 -4.58 -8.85
CA GLN A 58 0.31 -4.25 -10.26
C GLN A 58 1.60 -4.29 -11.06
N ALA A 59 2.68 -3.65 -10.59
CA ALA A 59 3.97 -3.65 -11.27
C ALA A 59 4.52 -5.08 -11.48
N ARG A 60 4.31 -5.98 -10.51
CA ARG A 60 4.68 -7.40 -10.63
C ARG A 60 3.87 -8.10 -11.72
N ILE A 61 2.55 -7.89 -11.77
CA ILE A 61 1.69 -8.47 -12.81
C ILE A 61 2.11 -7.96 -14.20
N GLU A 62 2.37 -6.66 -14.34
CA GLU A 62 2.82 -6.07 -15.60
C GLU A 62 4.17 -6.65 -16.06
N SER A 63 5.11 -6.89 -15.15
CA SER A 63 6.38 -7.53 -15.49
C SER A 63 6.21 -8.96 -16.02
N ILE A 64 5.29 -9.73 -15.43
CA ILE A 64 4.95 -11.10 -15.88
C ILE A 64 4.26 -11.03 -17.24
N ARG A 65 3.34 -10.10 -17.44
CA ARG A 65 2.64 -9.97 -18.71
C ARG A 65 3.60 -9.62 -19.88
N LEU A 66 4.56 -8.72 -19.64
CA LEU A 66 5.57 -8.38 -20.64
C LEU A 66 6.47 -9.59 -21.02
N ASP A 67 6.65 -10.55 -20.09
CA ASP A 67 7.34 -11.80 -20.38
C ASP A 67 6.47 -12.80 -21.18
N ALA A 68 5.17 -12.90 -20.86
CA ALA A 68 4.24 -13.87 -21.46
C ALA A 68 3.87 -13.53 -22.91
N GLU A 69 3.92 -12.24 -23.29
CA GLU A 69 3.74 -11.76 -24.67
C GLU A 69 5.05 -11.60 -25.47
N GLY A 70 6.16 -12.13 -24.96
CA GLY A 70 7.28 -12.56 -25.79
C GLY A 70 8.21 -11.48 -26.33
N ARG A 71 8.50 -10.40 -25.59
CA ARG A 71 9.56 -9.45 -25.95
C ARG A 71 10.58 -9.27 -24.82
N PRO A 72 11.89 -9.42 -25.07
CA PRO A 72 12.90 -9.40 -24.02
C PRO A 72 13.08 -8.01 -23.40
N ALA A 73 13.25 -7.98 -22.07
CA ALA A 73 13.86 -6.88 -21.34
C ALA A 73 15.38 -6.85 -21.63
N GLY A 74 15.74 -6.43 -22.83
CA GLY A 74 17.11 -6.04 -23.21
C GLY A 74 17.97 -7.14 -23.82
N THR A 75 18.61 -6.79 -24.94
CA THR A 75 19.85 -7.45 -25.39
C THR A 75 21.02 -6.51 -25.08
N GLN A 76 22.04 -7.02 -24.38
CA GLN A 76 23.32 -6.31 -24.25
C GLN A 76 24.17 -6.62 -25.49
N PRO A 77 24.80 -5.62 -26.14
CA PRO A 77 25.70 -5.87 -27.26
C PRO A 77 26.86 -6.75 -26.80
N PHE A 78 27.10 -7.86 -27.49
CA PHE A 78 28.34 -8.60 -27.37
C PHE A 78 29.45 -7.74 -28.01
N ALA A 79 30.28 -7.10 -27.18
CA ALA A 79 31.43 -6.34 -27.65
C ALA A 79 32.45 -7.31 -28.24
N ALA A 80 32.51 -7.39 -29.56
CA ALA A 80 33.57 -8.08 -30.28
C ALA A 80 34.62 -7.04 -30.72
N GLY A 81 35.79 -7.09 -30.06
CA GLY A 81 37.11 -6.66 -30.57
C GLY A 81 37.29 -5.19 -30.89
#